data_AF-A0A1V5A1I9-F1
#
_entry.id   AF-A0A1V5A1I9-F1
#
_cell.length_a   1.000
_cell.length_b   1.000
_cell.length_c   1.000
_cell.angle_alpha   90.00
_cell.angle_beta   90.00
_cell.angle_gamma   90.00
#
_symmetry.space_group_name_H-M   'P 1'
#
loop_
_entity.id
_entity.type
_entity.pdbx_description
1 polymer ?
#
loop_
_entity_poly.entity_id
_entity_poly.type
_entity_poly.pdbx_seq_one_letter_code
_entity_poly.pdbx_strand_id
1 'polypeptide(L)'
;MNKKYQGFIAMIVAMAMIFTYSIAPIRSGVGAALDVVLGPLAGMMPFYILIIFLSAVTGIYSSIIQKYTIDYERMTESQEKMKIFQREFREAQLSGDEKKIKKLDAKRDRVMKEQLELSQQQFTPMAYILIITVPIFFWLLFRMGVTPDAVITLPFFGSHTLTDAILGPVPAWILWYMICSLSISQVVRKALNIGGI
;
A
#
# COMPACT_ATOMS: atom_id res chain seq x y z
N MET A 1 11.90 7.74 -20.59
CA MET A 1 10.45 7.80 -20.27
C MET A 1 10.29 8.57 -18.96
N ASN A 2 9.55 9.68 -18.94
CA ASN A 2 9.52 10.61 -17.79
C ASN A 2 8.92 9.96 -16.53
N LYS A 3 9.68 9.89 -15.43
CA LYS A 3 9.26 9.34 -14.12
C LYS A 3 7.92 9.91 -13.61
N LYS A 4 7.58 11.13 -14.02
CA LYS A 4 6.36 11.87 -13.63
C LYS A 4 5.04 11.19 -14.08
N TYR A 5 5.04 10.47 -15.20
CA TYR A 5 3.82 9.83 -15.72
C TYR A 5 3.66 8.38 -15.26
N GLN A 6 4.72 7.76 -14.75
CA GLN A 6 4.72 6.35 -14.38
C GLN A 6 3.74 6.04 -13.24
N GLY A 7 3.70 6.87 -12.18
CA GLY A 7 2.77 6.69 -11.07
C GLY A 7 1.30 6.89 -11.47
N PHE A 8 1.02 7.87 -12.33
CA PHE A 8 -0.34 8.13 -12.81
C PHE A 8 -0.84 7.00 -13.73
N ILE A 9 0.01 6.54 -14.65
CA ILE A 9 -0.29 5.38 -15.50
C ILE A 9 -0.53 4.14 -14.63
N ALA A 10 0.33 3.90 -13.64
CA ALA A 10 0.19 2.76 -12.76
C ALA A 10 -1.12 2.82 -11.94
N MET A 11 -1.54 4.01 -11.51
CA MET A 11 -2.79 4.18 -10.77
C MET A 11 -4.02 3.95 -11.67
N ILE A 12 -3.99 4.44 -12.91
CA ILE A 12 -5.04 4.14 -13.90
C ILE A 12 -5.10 2.64 -14.18
N VAL A 13 -3.95 2.00 -14.36
CA VAL A 13 -3.86 0.55 -14.60
C VAL A 13 -4.39 -0.24 -13.41
N ALA A 14 -4.05 0.16 -12.18
CA ALA A 14 -4.58 -0.46 -10.97
C ALA A 14 -6.11 -0.31 -10.86
N MET A 15 -6.62 0.90 -11.15
CA MET A 15 -8.06 1.16 -11.14
C MET A 15 -8.78 0.35 -12.22
N ALA A 16 -8.21 0.31 -13.42
CA ALA A 16 -8.71 -0.50 -14.52
C ALA A 16 -8.71 -2.00 -14.18
N MET A 17 -7.69 -2.50 -13.47
CA MET A 17 -7.67 -3.88 -12.99
C MET A 17 -8.80 -4.19 -12.02
N ILE A 18 -9.14 -3.26 -11.12
CA ILE A 18 -10.29 -3.43 -10.21
C ILE A 18 -11.59 -3.51 -11.03
N PHE A 19 -11.77 -2.66 -12.05
CA PHE A 19 -12.96 -2.70 -12.92
C PHE A 19 -13.02 -3.94 -13.81
N THR A 20 -11.87 -4.40 -14.30
CA THR A 20 -11.75 -5.57 -15.18
C THR A 20 -12.21 -6.85 -14.45
N TYR A 21 -12.11 -6.88 -13.12
CA TYR A 21 -12.55 -8.00 -12.30
C TYR A 21 -14.08 -8.20 -12.25
N SER A 22 -14.88 -7.17 -12.54
CA SER A 22 -16.34 -7.32 -12.67
C SER A 22 -16.73 -8.24 -13.84
N ILE A 23 -15.78 -8.59 -14.70
CA ILE A 23 -15.96 -9.45 -15.87
C ILE A 23 -15.55 -10.89 -15.50
N ALA A 24 -16.55 -11.76 -15.33
CA ALA A 24 -16.37 -13.17 -14.96
C ALA A 24 -15.30 -13.95 -15.76
N PRO A 25 -15.22 -13.85 -17.11
CA PRO A 25 -14.20 -14.58 -17.87
C PRO A 25 -12.77 -14.06 -17.64
N ILE A 26 -12.59 -12.79 -17.31
CA ILE A 26 -11.26 -12.26 -17.01
C ILE A 26 -10.80 -12.74 -15.64
N ARG A 27 -11.72 -12.74 -14.66
CA ARG A 27 -11.46 -13.30 -13.33
C ARG A 27 -11.05 -14.76 -13.38
N SER A 28 -11.77 -15.61 -14.12
CA SER A 28 -11.43 -17.03 -14.24
C SER A 28 -10.15 -17.25 -15.05
N GLY A 29 -9.91 -16.46 -16.10
CA GLY A 29 -8.68 -16.53 -16.89
C GLY A 29 -7.43 -16.17 -16.08
N VAL A 30 -7.46 -15.04 -15.36
CA VAL A 30 -6.34 -14.61 -14.49
C VAL A 30 -6.16 -15.57 -13.32
N GLY A 31 -7.26 -16.04 -12.72
CA GLY A 31 -7.25 -17.05 -11.67
C GLY A 31 -6.57 -18.34 -12.13
N ALA A 32 -6.98 -18.90 -13.27
CA ALA A 32 -6.39 -20.11 -13.83
C ALA A 32 -4.91 -19.93 -14.22
N ALA A 33 -4.55 -18.79 -14.81
CA ALA A 33 -3.16 -18.50 -15.17
C ALA A 33 -2.25 -18.45 -13.94
N LEU A 34 -2.70 -17.79 -12.86
CA LEU A 34 -1.97 -17.75 -11.61
C LEU A 34 -1.98 -19.11 -10.88
N ASP A 35 -3.02 -19.93 -11.05
CA ASP A 35 -3.11 -21.26 -10.45
C ASP A 35 -2.07 -22.24 -11.00
N VAL A 36 -1.63 -22.09 -12.25
CA VAL A 36 -0.52 -22.90 -12.79
C VAL A 36 0.78 -22.71 -11.98
N VAL A 37 1.01 -21.49 -11.46
CA VAL A 37 2.23 -21.15 -10.71
C VAL A 37 2.03 -21.28 -9.20
N LEU A 38 0.92 -20.75 -8.68
CA LEU A 38 0.63 -20.68 -7.25
C LEU A 38 -0.14 -21.89 -6.74
N GLY A 39 -0.82 -22.65 -7.60
CA GLY A 39 -1.58 -23.86 -7.27
C GLY A 39 -0.71 -24.97 -6.67
N PRO A 40 0.46 -25.32 -7.26
CA PRO A 40 1.38 -26.27 -6.65
C PRO A 40 1.84 -25.83 -5.26
N LEU A 41 2.13 -24.53 -5.07
CA LEU A 41 2.50 -23.97 -3.77
C LEU A 41 1.36 -24.08 -2.75
N ALA A 42 0.11 -23.85 -3.17
CA ALA A 42 -1.07 -24.06 -2.33
C ALA A 42 -1.33 -25.53 -1.97
N GLY A 43 -0.89 -26.48 -2.80
CA GLY A 43 -1.00 -27.91 -2.51
C GLY A 43 0.06 -28.41 -1.51
N MET A 44 1.18 -27.70 -1.37
CA MET A 44 2.30 -28.10 -0.52
C MET A 44 2.15 -27.70 0.95
N MET A 45 1.29 -26.72 1.26
CA MET A 45 1.17 -26.17 2.60
C MET A 45 -0.29 -25.81 2.93
N PRO A 46 -0.67 -25.81 4.22
CA PRO A 46 -1.96 -25.29 4.65
C PRO A 46 -2.18 -23.86 4.16
N PHE A 47 -3.42 -23.53 3.80
CA PHE A 47 -3.75 -22.26 3.17
C PHE A 47 -3.39 -21.03 4.03
N TYR A 48 -3.43 -21.15 5.36
CA TYR A 48 -2.98 -20.08 6.26
C TYR A 48 -1.45 -19.84 6.21
N ILE A 49 -0.64 -20.88 5.97
CA ILE A 49 0.82 -20.76 5.78
C ILE A 49 1.11 -20.10 4.43
N LEU A 50 0.33 -20.44 3.41
CA LEU A 50 0.44 -19.80 2.09
C LEU A 50 0.15 -18.29 2.18
N ILE A 51 -0.87 -17.89 2.93
CA ILE A 51 -1.16 -16.47 3.18
C ILE A 51 0.04 -15.78 3.85
N ILE A 52 0.67 -16.41 4.85
CA ILE A 52 1.88 -15.87 5.49
C ILE A 52 2.99 -15.71 4.46
N PHE A 53 3.26 -16.74 3.65
CA PHE A 53 4.30 -16.71 2.63
C PHE A 53 4.06 -15.59 1.60
N LEU A 54 2.85 -15.48 1.06
CA LEU A 54 2.49 -14.42 0.12
C LEU A 54 2.56 -13.02 0.77
N SER A 55 2.13 -12.89 2.01
CA SER A 55 2.24 -11.63 2.77
C SER A 55 3.70 -11.25 3.02
N ALA A 56 4.58 -12.22 3.23
CA ALA A 56 6.01 -12.01 3.40
C ALA A 56 6.65 -11.49 2.13
N VAL A 57 6.42 -12.18 1.02
CA VAL A 57 6.87 -11.77 -0.31
C VAL A 57 6.35 -10.37 -0.63
N THR A 58 5.07 -10.11 -0.30
CA THR A 58 4.45 -8.79 -0.51
C THR A 58 5.09 -7.69 0.31
N GLY A 59 5.32 -7.91 1.60
CA GLY A 59 6.00 -6.94 2.46
C GLY A 59 7.43 -6.66 1.99
N ILE A 60 8.15 -7.69 1.53
CA ILE A 60 9.51 -7.57 1.01
C ILE A 60 9.54 -6.71 -0.26
N TYR A 61 8.83 -7.11 -1.33
CA TYR A 61 8.88 -6.34 -2.57
C TYR A 61 8.28 -4.94 -2.39
N SER A 62 7.23 -4.79 -1.57
CA SER A 62 6.61 -3.48 -1.31
C SER A 62 7.60 -2.53 -0.66
N SER A 63 8.38 -3.03 0.30
CA SER A 63 9.43 -2.25 0.97
C SER A 63 10.57 -1.90 0.01
N ILE A 64 10.96 -2.83 -0.87
CA ILE A 64 11.97 -2.59 -1.90
C ILE A 64 11.52 -1.51 -2.88
N ILE A 65 10.29 -1.61 -3.41
CA ILE A 65 9.73 -0.62 -4.33
C ILE A 65 9.71 0.76 -3.66
N GLN A 66 9.26 0.83 -2.41
CA GLN A 66 9.25 2.08 -1.65
C GLN A 66 10.66 2.66 -1.48
N LYS A 67 11.67 1.84 -1.15
CA LYS A 67 13.08 2.27 -1.03
C LYS A 67 13.57 3.00 -2.26
N TYR A 68 13.35 2.40 -3.42
CA TYR A 68 13.93 2.87 -4.68
C TYR A 68 13.12 3.98 -5.33
N THR A 69 11.86 4.16 -4.91
CA THR A 69 10.96 5.15 -5.51
C THR A 69 10.85 6.42 -4.68
N ILE A 70 10.94 6.33 -3.35
CA ILE A 70 10.75 7.47 -2.45
C ILE A 70 12.11 8.06 -2.06
N ASP A 71 12.26 9.37 -2.27
CA ASP A 71 13.38 10.15 -1.74
C ASP A 71 13.02 10.62 -0.31
N TYR A 72 13.53 9.88 0.68
CA TYR A 72 13.24 10.13 2.09
C TYR A 72 13.92 11.41 2.61
N GLU A 73 15.08 11.78 2.08
CA GLU A 73 15.80 12.99 2.49
C GLU A 73 15.03 14.24 2.06
N ARG A 74 14.62 14.29 0.79
CA ARG A 74 13.78 15.37 0.27
C ARG A 74 12.42 15.46 0.97
N MET A 75 11.85 14.31 1.35
CA MET A 75 10.61 14.27 2.12
C MET A 75 10.78 14.91 3.50
N THR A 76 11.83 14.56 4.24
CA THR A 76 12.13 15.13 5.56
C THR A 76 12.41 16.64 5.47
N GLU A 77 13.23 17.07 4.51
CA GLU A 77 13.56 18.49 4.31
C GLU A 77 12.29 19.32 4.03
N SER A 78 11.38 18.83 3.18
CA SER A 78 10.15 19.53 2.87
C SER A 78 9.13 19.51 4.02
N GLN A 79 9.07 18.43 4.80
CA GLN A 79 8.28 18.39 6.03
C GLN A 79 8.77 19.45 7.03
N GLU A 80 10.07 19.62 7.18
CA GLU A 80 10.65 20.67 8.02
C GLU A 80 10.33 22.07 7.50
N LYS A 81 10.52 22.32 6.20
CA LYS A 81 10.13 23.59 5.55
C LYS A 81 8.65 23.92 5.76
N MET A 82 7.77 22.93 5.64
CA MET A 82 6.34 23.12 5.89
C MET A 82 6.06 23.47 7.36
N LYS A 83 6.73 22.80 8.30
CA LYS A 83 6.59 23.08 9.74
C LYS A 83 7.05 24.50 10.10
N ILE A 84 8.17 24.95 9.51
CA ILE A 84 8.67 26.32 9.66
C ILE A 84 7.68 27.31 9.04
N PHE A 85 7.23 27.07 7.81
CA PHE A 85 6.25 27.92 7.13
C PHE A 85 4.95 28.09 7.94
N GLN A 86 4.39 26.99 8.45
CA GLN A 86 3.17 27.04 9.28
C GLN A 86 3.38 27.84 10.56
N ARG A 87 4.56 27.74 11.18
CA ARG A 87 4.91 28.53 12.37
C ARG A 87 5.00 30.01 12.05
N GLU A 88 5.78 30.38 11.04
CA GLU A 88 5.94 31.79 10.60
C GLU A 88 4.60 32.40 10.18
N PHE A 89 3.77 31.63 9.47
CA PHE A 89 2.44 32.07 9.04
C PHE A 89 1.51 32.32 10.22
N ARG A 90 1.49 31.42 11.20
CA ARG A 90 0.71 31.58 12.44
C ARG A 90 1.19 32.77 13.25
N GLU A 91 2.50 32.97 13.39
CA GLU A 91 3.08 34.12 14.09
C GLU A 91 2.72 35.45 13.39
N ALA A 92 2.82 35.51 12.07
CA ALA A 92 2.46 36.69 11.29
C ALA A 92 0.96 37.04 11.40
N GLN A 93 0.09 36.02 11.44
CA GLN A 93 -1.35 36.20 11.69
C GLN A 93 -1.63 36.73 13.09
N LEU A 94 -0.98 36.17 14.12
CA LEU A 94 -1.15 36.61 15.51
C LEU A 94 -0.60 38.04 15.74
N SER A 95 0.49 38.39 15.06
CA SER A 95 1.09 39.73 15.17
C SER A 95 0.40 40.78 14.30
N GLY A 96 -0.58 40.39 13.46
CA GLY A 96 -1.27 41.31 12.54
C GLY A 96 -0.37 41.96 11.49
N ASP A 97 0.76 41.33 11.14
CA ASP A 97 1.74 41.92 10.21
C ASP A 97 1.30 41.65 8.77
N GLU A 98 0.44 42.52 8.23
CA GLU A 98 -0.11 42.39 6.87
C GLU A 98 0.97 42.28 5.78
N LYS A 99 2.13 42.92 5.97
CA LYS A 99 3.25 42.83 5.01
C LYS A 99 3.86 41.44 5.02
N LYS A 100 4.09 40.86 6.21
CA LYS A 100 4.58 39.48 6.33
C LYS A 100 3.54 38.47 5.84
N ILE A 101 2.26 38.66 6.14
CA ILE A 101 1.19 37.78 5.66
C ILE A 101 1.17 37.75 4.13
N LYS A 102 1.15 38.91 3.45
CA LYS A 102 1.21 38.96 1.96
C LYS A 102 2.46 38.30 1.39
N LYS A 103 3.61 38.47 2.05
CA LYS A 103 4.88 37.83 1.64
C LYS A 103 4.84 36.30 1.80
N LEU A 104 4.22 35.81 2.87
CA LEU A 104 4.09 34.37 3.13
C LEU A 104 3.01 33.74 2.25
N ASP A 105 1.91 34.44 1.95
CA ASP A 105 0.90 33.99 0.98
C ASP A 105 1.52 33.79 -0.41
N ALA A 106 2.37 34.72 -0.86
CA ALA A 106 3.10 34.54 -2.12
C ALA A 106 4.04 33.32 -2.12
N LYS A 107 4.54 32.91 -0.95
CA LYS A 107 5.33 31.68 -0.78
C LYS A 107 4.47 30.42 -0.62
N ARG A 108 3.21 30.56 -0.18
CA ARG A 108 2.28 29.46 0.10
C ARG A 108 2.14 28.54 -1.10
N ASP A 109 1.94 29.11 -2.29
CA ASP A 109 1.75 28.33 -3.52
C ASP A 109 3.00 27.51 -3.86
N ARG A 110 4.20 28.06 -3.63
CA ARG A 110 5.46 27.33 -3.85
C ARG A 110 5.61 26.16 -2.88
N VAL A 111 5.35 26.38 -1.59
CA VAL A 111 5.43 25.35 -0.55
C VAL A 111 4.36 24.26 -0.76
N MET A 112 3.13 24.65 -1.12
CA MET A 112 2.06 23.73 -1.47
C MET A 112 2.39 22.90 -2.71
N LYS A 113 2.99 23.51 -3.74
CA LYS A 113 3.43 22.80 -4.94
C LYS A 113 4.51 21.76 -4.62
N GLU A 114 5.48 22.11 -3.78
CA GLU A 114 6.51 21.16 -3.32
C GLU A 114 5.90 19.98 -2.56
N GLN A 115 4.91 20.22 -1.69
CA GLN A 115 4.15 19.15 -1.03
C GLN A 115 3.37 18.27 -2.01
N LEU A 116 2.73 18.87 -3.01
CA LEU A 116 2.00 18.12 -4.02
C LEU A 116 2.95 17.22 -4.84
N GLU A 117 4.13 17.73 -5.19
CA GLU A 117 5.16 16.94 -5.89
C GLU A 117 5.64 15.75 -5.04
N LEU A 118 5.83 15.93 -3.73
CA LEU A 118 6.18 14.84 -2.81
C LEU A 118 5.06 13.82 -2.66
N SER A 119 3.81 14.28 -2.57
CA SER A 119 2.64 13.41 -2.55
C SER A 119 2.57 12.56 -3.83
N GLN A 120 2.81 13.16 -5.00
CA GLN A 120 2.90 12.43 -6.28
C GLN A 120 4.00 11.37 -6.29
N GLN A 121 5.15 11.65 -5.68
CA GLN A 121 6.21 10.67 -5.51
C GLN A 121 5.79 9.49 -4.63
N GLN A 122 4.94 9.70 -3.63
CA GLN A 122 4.39 8.62 -2.77
C GLN A 122 3.29 7.80 -3.46
N PHE A 123 2.53 8.36 -4.40
CA PHE A 123 1.53 7.59 -5.14
C PHE A 123 2.14 6.59 -6.13
N THR A 124 3.31 6.92 -6.67
CA THR A 124 4.03 6.06 -7.61
C THR A 124 4.31 4.66 -7.06
N PRO A 125 4.95 4.48 -5.88
CA PRO A 125 5.19 3.16 -5.31
C PRO A 125 3.89 2.44 -4.93
N MET A 126 2.87 3.14 -4.43
CA MET A 126 1.58 2.52 -4.12
C MET A 126 0.94 1.89 -5.36
N ALA A 127 0.97 2.59 -6.48
CA ALA A 127 0.41 2.11 -7.73
C ALA A 127 1.14 0.87 -8.25
N TYR A 128 2.48 0.84 -8.19
CA TYR A 128 3.27 -0.34 -8.54
C TYR A 128 2.98 -1.53 -7.63
N ILE A 129 2.89 -1.30 -6.32
CA ILE A 129 2.55 -2.34 -5.35
C ILE A 129 1.17 -2.90 -5.68
N LEU A 130 0.16 -2.05 -5.89
CA LEU A 130 -1.19 -2.49 -6.23
C LEU A 130 -1.24 -3.32 -7.50
N ILE A 131 -0.49 -2.96 -8.54
CA ILE A 131 -0.45 -3.72 -9.79
C ILE A 131 -0.01 -5.18 -9.57
N ILE A 132 0.89 -5.41 -8.61
CA ILE A 132 1.43 -6.74 -8.29
C ILE A 132 0.53 -7.44 -7.26
N THR A 133 0.11 -6.72 -6.23
CA THR A 133 -0.68 -7.27 -5.11
C THR A 133 -2.08 -7.67 -5.54
N VAL A 134 -2.73 -6.90 -6.41
CA VAL A 134 -4.13 -7.12 -6.81
C VAL A 134 -4.33 -8.49 -7.50
N PRO A 135 -3.52 -8.89 -8.50
CA PRO A 135 -3.59 -10.24 -9.06
C PRO A 135 -3.42 -11.36 -8.03
N ILE A 136 -2.48 -11.20 -7.08
CA ILE A 136 -2.24 -12.18 -6.01
C ILE A 136 -3.49 -12.33 -5.12
N PHE A 137 -4.10 -11.21 -4.73
CA PHE A 137 -5.33 -11.20 -3.94
C PHE A 137 -6.51 -11.82 -4.68
N PHE A 138 -6.63 -11.55 -5.98
CA PHE A 138 -7.67 -12.16 -6.80
C PHE A 138 -7.51 -13.66 -6.90
N TRP A 139 -6.27 -14.15 -7.06
CA TRP A 139 -6.02 -15.57 -7.04
C TRP A 139 -6.33 -16.20 -5.67
N LEU A 140 -6.00 -15.53 -4.57
CA LEU A 140 -6.39 -15.97 -3.23
C LEU A 140 -7.92 -16.11 -3.10
N LEU A 141 -8.68 -15.11 -3.56
CA LEU A 141 -10.15 -15.15 -3.60
C LEU A 141 -10.69 -16.31 -4.46
N PHE A 142 -10.10 -16.51 -5.64
CA PHE A 142 -10.46 -17.62 -6.53
C PHE A 142 -10.22 -18.97 -5.85
N ARG A 143 -9.06 -19.15 -5.21
CA ARG A 143 -8.70 -20.41 -4.53
C ARG A 143 -9.56 -20.67 -3.29
N MET A 144 -9.90 -19.63 -2.51
CA MET A 144 -10.82 -19.77 -1.36
C MET A 144 -12.23 -20.20 -1.79
N GLY A 145 -12.69 -19.79 -2.98
CA GLY A 145 -13.94 -20.30 -3.55
C GLY A 145 -13.92 -21.81 -3.83
N VAL A 146 -12.73 -22.42 -3.91
CA VAL A 146 -12.53 -23.86 -4.14
C VAL A 146 -12.22 -24.61 -2.84
N THR A 147 -11.57 -23.98 -1.86
CA THR A 147 -11.24 -24.55 -0.53
C THR A 147 -11.78 -23.67 0.60
N PRO A 148 -13.10 -23.71 0.87
CA PRO A 148 -13.73 -22.85 1.86
C PRO A 148 -13.39 -23.23 3.30
N ASP A 149 -13.04 -24.49 3.59
CA ASP A 149 -12.96 -25.04 4.96
C ASP A 149 -11.62 -24.82 5.68
N ALA A 150 -10.80 -23.88 5.20
CA ALA A 150 -9.53 -23.59 5.85
C ALA A 150 -9.79 -22.80 7.15
N VAL A 151 -9.56 -23.45 8.29
CA VAL A 151 -9.71 -22.87 9.63
C VAL A 151 -8.40 -22.25 10.09
N ILE A 152 -8.49 -21.09 10.74
CA ILE A 152 -7.39 -20.42 11.42
C ILE A 152 -7.76 -20.15 12.88
N THR A 153 -6.81 -20.39 13.80
CA THR A 153 -6.98 -20.02 15.21
C THR A 153 -6.26 -18.71 15.47
N LEU A 154 -7.03 -17.66 15.74
CA LEU A 154 -6.52 -16.33 16.05
C LEU A 154 -6.41 -16.15 17.57
N PRO A 155 -5.34 -15.48 18.07
CA PRO A 155 -5.06 -15.38 19.49
C PRO A 155 -6.15 -14.66 20.32
N PHE A 156 -6.93 -13.77 19.71
CA PHE A 156 -7.99 -13.01 20.40
C PHE A 156 -9.41 -13.39 19.97
N PHE A 157 -9.57 -14.09 18.85
CA PHE A 157 -10.88 -14.41 18.26
C PHE A 157 -11.19 -15.91 18.28
N GLY A 158 -10.21 -16.78 18.55
CA GLY A 158 -10.42 -18.23 18.53
C GLY A 158 -10.38 -18.81 17.11
N SER A 159 -10.93 -20.01 16.94
CA SER A 159 -10.94 -20.73 15.67
C SER A 159 -12.08 -20.25 14.76
N HIS A 160 -11.72 -19.72 13.60
CA HIS A 160 -12.64 -19.22 12.58
C HIS A 160 -12.28 -19.76 11.20
N THR A 161 -13.27 -19.86 10.34
CA THR A 161 -13.03 -20.10 8.92
C THR A 161 -12.38 -18.87 8.32
N LEU A 162 -11.48 -19.04 7.35
CA LEU A 162 -10.80 -17.91 6.71
C LEU A 162 -11.75 -16.92 6.03
N THR A 163 -12.95 -17.37 5.66
CA THR A 163 -14.02 -16.53 5.08
C THR A 163 -14.88 -15.82 6.11
N ASP A 164 -14.79 -16.17 7.40
CA ASP A 164 -15.63 -15.59 8.43
C ASP A 164 -15.31 -14.11 8.63
N ALA A 165 -16.36 -13.30 8.82
CA ALA A 165 -16.22 -11.89 9.14
C ALA A 165 -15.90 -11.74 10.64
N ILE A 166 -14.68 -11.27 10.94
CA ILE A 166 -14.18 -11.21 12.32
C ILE A 166 -14.26 -9.80 12.89
N LEU A 167 -13.95 -8.79 12.08
CA LEU A 167 -13.92 -7.39 12.50
C LEU A 167 -14.76 -6.56 11.54
N GLY A 168 -16.06 -6.44 11.84
CA GLY A 168 -17.04 -5.81 10.96
C GLY A 168 -17.17 -6.57 9.63
N PRO A 169 -17.11 -5.91 8.46
CA PRO A 169 -17.18 -6.57 7.16
C PRO A 169 -15.86 -7.22 6.71
N VAL A 170 -14.81 -7.22 7.55
CA VAL A 170 -13.49 -7.71 7.16
C VAL A 170 -13.36 -9.22 7.42
N PRO A 171 -13.10 -10.03 6.38
CA PRO A 171 -12.87 -11.47 6.52
C PRO A 171 -11.58 -11.80 7.27
N ALA A 172 -11.55 -12.95 7.93
CA ALA A 172 -10.42 -13.45 8.70
C ALA A 172 -9.11 -13.52 7.90
N TRP A 173 -9.18 -13.97 6.64
CA TRP A 173 -8.00 -14.06 5.76
C TRP A 173 -7.38 -12.69 5.46
N ILE A 174 -8.21 -11.63 5.32
CA ILE A 174 -7.72 -10.27 5.07
C ILE A 174 -7.02 -9.76 6.33
N LEU A 175 -7.64 -9.94 7.51
CA LEU A 175 -7.02 -9.55 8.77
C LEU A 175 -5.69 -10.26 8.98
N TRP A 176 -5.66 -11.58 8.76
CA TRP A 176 -4.45 -12.37 8.89
C TRP A 176 -3.36 -11.91 7.92
N TYR A 177 -3.71 -11.72 6.66
CA TYR A 177 -2.80 -11.18 5.65
C TYR A 177 -2.25 -9.80 6.05
N MET A 178 -3.11 -8.89 6.51
CA MET A 178 -2.70 -7.54 6.91
C MET A 178 -1.74 -7.57 8.09
N ILE A 179 -2.02 -8.37 9.13
CA ILE A 179 -1.15 -8.49 10.31
C ILE A 179 0.23 -9.00 9.90
N CYS A 180 0.30 -10.06 9.10
CA CYS A 180 1.56 -10.63 8.63
C CYS A 180 2.31 -9.67 7.70
N SER A 181 1.62 -9.09 6.72
CA SER A 181 2.20 -8.14 5.75
C SER A 181 2.74 -6.90 6.44
N LEU A 182 2.00 -6.29 7.37
CA LEU A 182 2.46 -5.13 8.13
C LEU A 182 3.67 -5.47 8.99
N SER A 183 3.61 -6.57 9.74
CA SER A 183 4.72 -7.00 10.62
C SER A 183 6.00 -7.21 9.82
N ILE A 184 5.92 -7.91 8.68
CA ILE A 184 7.08 -8.17 7.83
C ILE A 184 7.56 -6.89 7.15
N SER A 185 6.65 -6.03 6.69
CA SER A 185 7.02 -4.73 6.12
C SER A 185 7.82 -3.88 7.11
N GLN A 186 7.46 -3.88 8.40
CA GLN A 186 8.22 -3.15 9.42
C GLN A 186 9.62 -3.74 9.61
N VAL A 187 9.74 -5.06 9.69
CA VAL A 187 11.04 -5.75 9.81
C VAL A 187 11.93 -5.43 8.61
N VAL A 188 11.39 -5.51 7.40
CA VAL A 188 12.14 -5.26 6.15
C VAL A 188 12.54 -3.79 6.04
N ARG A 189 11.63 -2.85 6.34
CA ARG A 189 11.93 -1.42 6.35
C ARG A 189 13.06 -1.08 7.32
N LYS A 190 13.02 -1.63 8.53
CA LYS A 190 14.07 -1.46 9.53
C LYS A 190 15.39 -2.06 9.07
N ALA A 191 15.37 -3.26 8.49
CA ALA A 191 16.57 -3.90 7.95
C ALA A 191 17.19 -3.12 6.79
N LEU A 192 16.37 -2.48 5.96
CA LEU A 192 16.83 -1.70 4.81
C LEU A 192 17.11 -0.22 5.13
N ASN A 193 16.93 0.20 6.39
CA ASN A 193 16.99 1.58 6.88
C ASN A 193 16.13 2.56 6.05
N ILE A 194 14.92 2.13 5.70
CA ILE A 194 13.98 2.91 4.89
C ILE A 194 12.86 3.40 5.78
N GLY A 195 12.63 4.72 5.82
CA GLY A 195 11.49 5.28 6.54
C GLY A 195 11.46 4.94 8.02
N GLY A 196 12.65 4.79 8.62
CA GLY A 196 12.79 4.79 10.08
C GLY A 196 12.48 6.18 10.59
N ILE A 197 11.49 6.25 11.48
CA ILE A 197 11.53 7.23 12.58
C ILE A 197 12.81 6.95 13.39
#